data_AF-A0A930DCQ7-F1
#
_entry.id   AF-A0A930DCQ7-F1
#
_cell.length_a   1.000
_cell.length_b   1.000
_cell.length_c   1.000
_cell.angle_alpha   90.00
_cell.angle_beta   90.00
_cell.angle_gamma   90.00
#
_symmetry.space_group_name_H-M   'P 1'
#
loop_
_entity.id
_entity.type
_entity.pdbx_description
1 polymer ?
#
loop_
_entity_poly.entity_id
_entity_poly.type
_entity_poly.pdbx_seq_one_letter_code
_entity_poly.pdbx_strand_id
1 'polypeptide(L)'
;MTDMNWNLELNEYIRQGEPDKVEKSNAWKTAIGLQDVDGLKPSRYLIETAKDHIEGKISISEADRLISSYYKERKDSAGVEADTKEADIVSVRIAKLLGEKTFQFSPVELQNIHRKLFEGVLHYAGRIRDYNITKNEWVLKGDTVLYASFDSIRATLDYDFSQEKNFSYKGLNIHEAIRHFAKFTSGIWQIHPFGEGNTRSTAVFIIKYLKT
;
A
#
# COMPACT_ATOMS: atom_id res chain seq x y z
N MET A 1 -23.32 21.67 -41.72
CA MET A 1 -23.57 20.76 -40.58
C MET A 1 -22.23 20.60 -39.88
N THR A 2 -22.11 21.12 -38.68
CA THR A 2 -20.93 20.99 -37.81
C THR A 2 -20.75 19.52 -37.44
N ASP A 3 -19.65 18.91 -37.85
CA ASP A 3 -19.22 17.58 -37.38
C ASP A 3 -19.09 17.66 -35.86
N MET A 4 -20.07 17.10 -35.16
CA MET A 4 -20.18 17.13 -33.71
C MET A 4 -19.08 16.20 -33.17
N ASN A 5 -18.15 16.76 -32.42
CA ASN A 5 -16.95 16.09 -31.93
C ASN A 5 -17.25 15.23 -30.70
N TRP A 6 -18.22 14.32 -30.84
CA TRP A 6 -18.74 13.45 -29.79
C TRP A 6 -17.63 12.61 -29.12
N ASN A 7 -16.57 12.28 -29.86
CA ASN A 7 -15.40 11.60 -29.31
C ASN A 7 -14.65 12.46 -28.27
N LEU A 8 -14.50 13.77 -28.49
CA LEU A 8 -13.90 14.67 -27.50
C LEU A 8 -14.83 14.87 -26.29
N GLU A 9 -16.14 14.99 -26.51
CA GLU A 9 -17.11 15.10 -25.41
C GLU A 9 -17.12 13.84 -24.54
N LEU A 10 -17.10 12.64 -25.14
CA LEU A 10 -17.05 11.38 -24.39
C LEU A 10 -15.70 11.13 -23.70
N ASN A 11 -14.60 11.67 -24.23
CA ASN A 11 -13.28 11.59 -23.57
C ASN A 11 -13.28 12.30 -22.21
N GLU A 12 -14.08 13.36 -22.01
CA GLU A 12 -14.24 14.01 -20.70
C GLU A 12 -14.88 13.08 -19.64
N TYR A 13 -15.54 12.00 -20.07
CA TYR A 13 -16.22 11.03 -19.20
C TYR A 13 -15.48 9.69 -19.06
N ILE A 14 -14.32 9.51 -19.70
CA ILE A 14 -13.50 8.30 -19.51
C ILE A 14 -12.89 8.33 -18.11
N ARG A 15 -13.59 7.69 -17.17
CA ARG A 15 -13.09 7.42 -15.82
C ARG A 15 -12.48 6.03 -15.77
N GLN A 16 -11.45 5.89 -14.93
CA GLN A 16 -10.87 4.57 -14.68
C GLN A 16 -11.94 3.63 -14.10
N GLY A 17 -12.18 2.51 -14.79
CA GLY A 17 -13.03 1.41 -14.29
C GLY A 17 -12.31 0.46 -13.33
N GLU A 18 -13.04 -0.53 -12.83
CA GLU A 18 -12.47 -1.57 -11.96
C GLU A 18 -11.55 -2.54 -12.72
N PRO A 19 -10.57 -3.14 -12.02
CA PRO A 19 -9.75 -4.22 -12.58
C PRO A 19 -10.58 -5.45 -12.97
N ASP A 20 -9.99 -6.33 -13.78
CA ASP A 20 -10.62 -7.61 -14.08
C ASP A 20 -10.65 -8.56 -12.86
N LYS A 21 -11.34 -9.69 -13.00
CA LYS A 21 -11.51 -10.67 -11.91
C LYS A 21 -10.17 -11.26 -11.40
N VAL A 22 -9.20 -11.47 -12.30
CA VAL A 22 -7.88 -12.01 -11.95
C VAL A 22 -7.07 -10.95 -11.20
N GLU A 23 -7.08 -9.72 -11.70
CA GLU A 23 -6.43 -8.58 -11.06
C GLU A 23 -7.01 -8.31 -9.66
N LYS A 24 -8.34 -8.34 -9.51
CA LYS A 24 -9.01 -8.25 -8.20
C LYS A 24 -8.59 -9.37 -7.26
N SER A 25 -8.57 -10.61 -7.75
CA SER A 25 -8.15 -11.78 -6.93
C SER A 25 -6.72 -11.62 -6.43
N ASN A 26 -5.80 -11.20 -7.30
CA ASN A 26 -4.41 -10.94 -6.93
C ASN A 26 -4.29 -9.79 -5.93
N ALA A 27 -5.00 -8.69 -6.15
CA ALA A 27 -5.00 -7.54 -5.24
C ALA A 27 -5.47 -7.93 -3.84
N TRP A 28 -6.54 -8.70 -3.70
CA TRP A 28 -7.04 -9.19 -2.40
C TRP A 28 -6.10 -10.19 -1.74
N LYS A 29 -5.54 -11.14 -2.49
CA LYS A 29 -4.56 -12.10 -1.95
C LYS A 29 -3.34 -11.37 -1.38
N THR A 30 -2.82 -10.39 -2.11
CA THR A 30 -1.71 -9.55 -1.64
C THR A 30 -2.12 -8.75 -0.41
N ALA A 31 -3.28 -8.09 -0.44
CA ALA A 31 -3.76 -7.28 0.67
C ALA A 31 -3.89 -8.07 1.99
N ILE A 32 -4.49 -9.25 1.91
CA ILE A 32 -4.68 -10.16 3.05
C ILE A 32 -3.34 -10.74 3.51
N GLY A 33 -2.50 -11.20 2.58
CA GLY A 33 -1.19 -11.75 2.90
C GLY A 33 -0.27 -10.73 3.59
N LEU A 34 -0.36 -9.45 3.23
CA LEU A 34 0.38 -8.39 3.89
C LEU A 34 -0.05 -8.13 5.34
N GLN A 35 -1.25 -8.56 5.76
CA GLN A 35 -1.63 -8.49 7.18
C GLN A 35 -0.95 -9.58 7.99
N ASP A 36 -0.85 -10.78 7.43
CA ASP A 36 -0.20 -11.94 8.08
C ASP A 36 1.29 -11.70 8.35
N VAL A 37 1.96 -10.92 7.49
CA VAL A 37 3.36 -10.49 7.70
C VAL A 37 3.54 -9.70 9.00
N ASP A 38 2.54 -8.92 9.40
CA ASP A 38 2.52 -8.18 10.66
C ASP A 38 1.81 -8.95 11.79
N GLY A 39 1.49 -10.24 11.58
CA GLY A 39 0.80 -11.10 12.55
C GLY A 39 -0.69 -10.81 12.71
N LEU A 40 -1.25 -9.94 11.86
CA LEU A 40 -2.64 -9.50 11.91
C LEU A 40 -3.54 -10.48 11.15
N LYS A 41 -4.71 -10.79 11.72
CA LYS A 41 -5.65 -11.74 11.14
C LYS A 41 -6.94 -11.04 10.70
N PRO A 42 -7.24 -11.05 9.40
CA PRO A 42 -8.52 -10.57 8.91
C PRO A 42 -9.71 -11.37 9.41
N SER A 43 -10.87 -10.72 9.45
CA SER A 43 -12.14 -11.34 9.83
C SER A 43 -12.69 -12.20 8.68
N ARG A 44 -13.60 -13.12 9.03
CA ARG A 44 -14.40 -13.83 8.01
C ARG A 44 -15.26 -12.86 7.17
N TYR A 45 -15.69 -11.75 7.77
CA TYR A 45 -16.51 -10.76 7.07
C TYR A 45 -15.73 -10.09 5.93
N LEU A 46 -14.43 -9.81 6.14
CA LEU A 46 -13.55 -9.35 5.06
C LEU A 46 -13.46 -10.37 3.93
N ILE A 47 -13.28 -11.65 4.26
CA ILE A 47 -13.12 -12.72 3.24
C ILE A 47 -14.37 -12.82 2.35
N GLU A 48 -15.56 -12.76 2.92
CA GLU A 48 -16.80 -12.78 2.14
C GLU A 48 -16.97 -11.49 1.31
N THR A 49 -16.65 -10.32 1.89
CA THR A 49 -16.66 -9.04 1.16
C THR A 49 -15.69 -9.05 -0.03
N ALA A 50 -14.50 -9.62 0.15
CA ALA A 50 -13.51 -9.76 -0.90
C ALA A 50 -14.01 -10.64 -2.05
N LYS A 51 -14.66 -11.78 -1.74
CA LYS A 51 -15.28 -12.66 -2.74
C LYS A 51 -16.35 -11.92 -3.54
N ASP A 52 -17.22 -11.17 -2.88
CA ASP A 52 -18.28 -10.42 -3.56
C ASP A 52 -17.70 -9.33 -4.49
N HIS A 53 -16.62 -8.66 -4.09
CA HIS A 53 -15.92 -7.71 -4.97
C HIS A 53 -15.25 -8.42 -6.18
N ILE A 54 -14.59 -9.56 -5.94
CA ILE A 54 -13.95 -10.36 -7.00
C ILE A 54 -14.98 -10.85 -8.03
N GLU A 55 -16.15 -11.30 -7.57
CA GLU A 55 -17.26 -11.73 -8.43
C GLU A 55 -18.02 -10.56 -9.09
N GLY A 56 -17.65 -9.31 -8.79
CA GLY A 56 -18.27 -8.12 -9.37
C GLY A 56 -19.67 -7.83 -8.84
N LYS A 57 -20.07 -8.43 -7.70
CA LYS A 57 -21.36 -8.17 -7.05
C LYS A 57 -21.40 -6.81 -6.37
N ILE A 58 -20.25 -6.35 -5.88
CA ILE A 58 -20.05 -5.04 -5.27
C ILE A 58 -18.82 -4.38 -5.86
N SER A 59 -18.77 -3.05 -5.82
CA SER A 59 -17.55 -2.30 -6.16
C SER A 59 -16.55 -2.28 -5.00
N ILE A 60 -15.28 -1.98 -5.27
CA ILE A 60 -14.27 -1.76 -4.23
C ILE A 60 -14.65 -0.63 -3.27
N SER A 61 -15.32 0.40 -3.78
CA SER A 61 -15.81 1.52 -2.97
C SER A 61 -17.00 1.11 -2.08
N GLU A 62 -17.75 0.10 -2.48
CA GLU A 62 -18.79 -0.50 -1.65
C GLU A 62 -18.21 -1.46 -0.62
N ALA A 63 -17.21 -2.27 -0.97
CA ALA A 63 -16.45 -3.07 -0.01
C ALA A 63 -15.84 -2.22 1.11
N ASP A 64 -15.22 -1.09 0.76
CA ASP A 64 -14.63 -0.12 1.71
C ASP A 64 -15.70 0.45 2.67
N ARG A 65 -16.89 0.78 2.14
CA ARG A 65 -18.03 1.24 2.95
C ARG A 65 -18.56 0.15 3.87
N LEU A 66 -18.73 -1.08 3.39
CA LEU A 66 -19.24 -2.21 4.17
C LEU A 66 -18.32 -2.51 5.37
N ILE A 67 -17.01 -2.61 5.15
CA ILE A 67 -16.03 -2.81 6.23
C ILE A 67 -16.01 -1.63 7.20
N SER A 68 -16.04 -0.40 6.69
CA SER A 68 -16.08 0.79 7.54
C SER A 68 -17.33 0.83 8.43
N SER A 69 -18.51 0.49 7.90
CA SER A 69 -19.76 0.46 8.66
C SER A 69 -19.76 -0.65 9.70
N TYR A 70 -19.28 -1.85 9.35
CA TYR A 70 -19.18 -3.00 10.25
C TYR A 70 -18.46 -2.67 11.56
N TYR A 71 -17.40 -1.86 11.51
CA TYR A 71 -16.64 -1.44 12.69
C TYR A 71 -17.09 -0.11 13.31
N LYS A 72 -17.98 0.66 12.68
CA LYS A 72 -18.61 1.83 13.31
C LYS A 72 -19.76 1.43 14.24
N GLU A 73 -20.49 0.39 13.88
CA GLU A 73 -21.65 -0.10 14.64
C GLU A 73 -21.24 -0.88 15.90
N ARG A 74 -20.02 -1.44 15.90
CA ARG A 74 -19.41 -2.12 17.06
C ARG A 74 -18.63 -1.10 17.89
N LYS A 75 -19.24 -0.57 18.95
CA LYS A 75 -18.55 0.31 19.92
C LYS A 75 -17.46 -0.47 20.68
N ASP A 76 -16.32 0.18 20.85
CA ASP A 76 -15.22 -0.12 21.78
C ASP A 76 -14.90 -1.60 22.01
N SER A 77 -13.96 -2.06 21.20
CA SER A 77 -13.42 -3.40 21.17
C SER A 77 -12.10 -3.50 21.94
N ALA A 78 -11.96 -4.47 22.83
CA ALA A 78 -10.66 -4.82 23.44
C ALA A 78 -9.65 -5.31 22.37
N GLY A 79 -8.34 -5.22 22.68
CA GLY A 79 -7.21 -5.27 21.72
C GLY A 79 -7.29 -6.25 20.53
N VAL A 80 -7.73 -7.50 20.72
CA VAL A 80 -7.82 -8.49 19.61
C VAL A 80 -8.75 -8.03 18.49
N GLU A 81 -9.84 -7.32 18.81
CA GLU A 81 -10.76 -6.82 17.80
C GLU A 81 -10.29 -5.47 17.20
N ALA A 82 -9.32 -4.79 17.82
CA ALA A 82 -8.60 -3.67 17.19
C ALA A 82 -7.62 -4.14 16.10
N ASP A 83 -6.86 -5.22 16.35
CA ASP A 83 -5.93 -5.81 15.37
C ASP A 83 -6.67 -6.35 14.14
N THR A 84 -7.78 -7.07 14.35
CA THR A 84 -8.62 -7.55 13.25
C THR A 84 -9.30 -6.41 12.50
N LYS A 85 -9.72 -5.34 13.20
CA LYS A 85 -10.26 -4.13 12.57
C LYS A 85 -9.25 -3.45 11.66
N GLU A 86 -8.01 -3.29 12.14
CA GLU A 86 -6.93 -2.77 11.31
C GLU A 86 -6.70 -3.65 10.10
N ALA A 87 -6.56 -4.97 10.29
CA ALA A 87 -6.32 -5.92 9.22
C ALA A 87 -7.37 -5.80 8.10
N ASP A 88 -8.64 -5.70 8.48
CA ASP A 88 -9.74 -5.59 7.53
C ASP A 88 -9.74 -4.27 6.77
N ILE A 89 -9.68 -3.15 7.50
CA ILE A 89 -9.71 -1.81 6.91
C ILE A 89 -8.53 -1.62 5.96
N VAL A 90 -7.33 -1.97 6.42
CA VAL A 90 -6.10 -1.80 5.64
C VAL A 90 -6.10 -2.75 4.45
N SER A 91 -6.63 -3.97 4.58
CA SER A 91 -6.75 -4.91 3.45
C SER A 91 -7.60 -4.34 2.31
N VAL A 92 -8.78 -3.76 2.60
CA VAL A 92 -9.60 -3.16 1.54
C VAL A 92 -8.87 -2.00 0.86
N ARG A 93 -8.19 -1.17 1.66
CA ARG A 93 -7.44 -0.01 1.14
C ARG A 93 -6.25 -0.42 0.28
N ILE A 94 -5.54 -1.49 0.64
CA ILE A 94 -4.50 -2.08 -0.21
C ILE A 94 -5.11 -2.58 -1.52
N ALA A 95 -6.18 -3.37 -1.46
CA ALA A 95 -6.82 -3.90 -2.67
C ALA A 95 -7.29 -2.77 -3.60
N LYS A 96 -7.84 -1.69 -3.04
CA LYS A 96 -8.23 -0.46 -3.74
C LYS A 96 -7.03 0.20 -4.42
N LEU A 97 -5.96 0.48 -3.68
CA LEU A 97 -4.75 1.11 -4.21
C LEU A 97 -4.06 0.28 -5.32
N LEU A 98 -4.06 -1.04 -5.18
CA LEU A 98 -3.47 -1.94 -6.19
C LEU A 98 -4.30 -2.04 -7.47
N GLY A 99 -5.59 -1.69 -7.40
CA GLY A 99 -6.49 -1.57 -8.55
C GLY A 99 -6.47 -0.19 -9.22
N GLU A 100 -5.90 0.84 -8.59
CA GLU A 100 -5.71 2.17 -9.20
C GLU A 100 -4.60 2.13 -10.27
N LYS A 101 -4.87 2.72 -11.44
CA LYS A 101 -3.90 2.86 -12.57
C LYS A 101 -3.00 4.09 -12.44
N THR A 102 -3.18 4.88 -11.38
CA THR A 102 -2.35 6.05 -11.09
C THR A 102 -1.22 5.70 -10.13
N PHE A 103 -0.04 6.25 -10.39
CA PHE A 103 1.13 6.15 -9.51
C PHE A 103 2.12 7.26 -9.85
N GLN A 104 2.85 7.74 -8.84
CA GLN A 104 3.97 8.66 -9.03
C GLN A 104 5.19 8.15 -8.26
N PHE A 105 6.31 7.93 -8.95
CA PHE A 105 7.55 7.54 -8.29
C PHE A 105 8.15 8.74 -7.51
N SER A 106 7.81 8.84 -6.22
CA SER A 106 8.31 9.89 -5.32
C SER A 106 8.19 9.54 -3.83
N PRO A 107 9.00 10.15 -2.94
CA PRO A 107 8.83 10.02 -1.49
C PRO A 107 7.48 10.55 -0.97
N VAL A 108 6.87 11.49 -1.71
CA VAL A 108 5.52 12.00 -1.40
C VAL A 108 4.46 10.93 -1.64
N GLU A 109 4.60 10.14 -2.70
CA GLU A 109 3.68 9.04 -2.97
C GLU A 109 3.77 7.95 -1.90
N LEU A 110 4.97 7.64 -1.40
CA LEU A 110 5.13 6.72 -0.26
C LEU A 110 4.37 7.22 0.99
N GLN A 111 4.48 8.52 1.31
CA GLN A 111 3.70 9.14 2.39
C GLN A 111 2.19 9.12 2.12
N ASN A 112 1.76 9.35 0.88
CA ASN A 112 0.35 9.31 0.50
C ASN A 112 -0.23 7.90 0.59
N ILE A 113 0.50 6.89 0.16
CA ILE A 113 0.13 5.48 0.34
C ILE A 113 -0.05 5.19 1.82
N HIS A 114 0.93 5.52 2.66
CA HIS A 114 0.80 5.33 4.10
C HIS A 114 -0.44 6.05 4.67
N ARG A 115 -0.70 7.30 4.26
CA ARG A 115 -1.90 8.02 4.69
C ARG A 115 -3.17 7.28 4.30
N LYS A 116 -3.32 6.95 3.01
CA LYS A 116 -4.50 6.27 2.46
C LYS A 116 -4.74 4.91 3.12
N LEU A 117 -3.68 4.18 3.47
CA LEU A 117 -3.79 2.90 4.16
C LEU A 117 -4.27 3.06 5.60
N PHE A 118 -3.73 4.03 6.34
CA PHE A 118 -3.84 4.06 7.80
C PHE A 118 -4.68 5.21 8.38
N GLU A 119 -5.26 6.09 7.56
CA GLU A 119 -6.10 7.19 8.05
C GLU A 119 -7.30 6.67 8.87
N GLY A 120 -7.44 7.16 10.10
CA GLY A 120 -8.45 6.67 11.06
C GLY A 120 -8.15 5.30 11.68
N VAL A 121 -7.02 4.69 11.35
CA VAL A 121 -6.47 3.47 11.98
C VAL A 121 -5.29 3.85 12.88
N LEU A 122 -4.31 4.58 12.32
CA LEU A 122 -3.18 5.15 13.05
C LEU A 122 -3.35 6.66 13.16
N HIS A 123 -3.17 7.21 14.35
CA HIS A 123 -3.34 8.65 14.61
C HIS A 123 -2.29 9.54 13.90
N TYR A 124 -1.19 8.95 13.43
CA TYR A 124 -0.10 9.60 12.70
C TYR A 124 -0.05 9.20 11.21
N ALA A 125 -1.15 8.70 10.64
CA ALA A 125 -1.17 8.25 9.24
C ALA A 125 -0.58 9.28 8.25
N GLY A 126 0.49 8.88 7.55
CA GLY A 126 1.19 9.68 6.55
C GLY A 126 2.17 10.70 7.12
N ARG A 127 2.43 10.68 8.43
CA ARG A 127 3.44 11.52 9.08
C ARG A 127 4.75 10.75 9.22
N ILE A 128 5.84 11.35 8.76
CA ILE A 128 7.19 10.85 9.03
C ILE A 128 7.45 10.98 10.54
N ARG A 129 8.07 9.95 11.14
CA ARG A 129 8.41 9.94 12.56
C ARG A 129 9.42 11.04 12.91
N ASP A 130 9.30 11.59 14.10
CA ASP A 130 10.14 12.65 14.65
C ASP A 130 11.01 12.16 15.83
N TYR A 131 11.20 10.85 15.92
CA TYR A 131 12.00 10.18 16.94
C TYR A 131 12.80 9.01 16.36
N ASN A 132 13.91 8.68 17.00
CA ASN A 132 14.73 7.51 16.64
C ASN A 132 14.12 6.23 17.19
N ILE A 133 14.35 5.13 16.46
CA ILE A 133 13.78 3.82 16.79
C ILE A 133 14.85 2.75 16.92
N THR A 134 14.52 1.74 17.71
CA THR A 134 15.15 0.42 17.70
C THR A 134 14.03 -0.58 17.75
N LYS A 135 14.05 -1.56 16.86
CA LYS A 135 12.97 -2.53 16.72
C LYS A 135 13.54 -3.91 16.43
N ASN A 136 13.05 -4.90 17.14
CA ASN A 136 13.41 -6.30 16.87
C ASN A 136 12.70 -6.75 15.60
N GLU A 137 13.46 -7.32 14.68
CA GLU A 137 12.94 -7.81 13.41
C GLU A 137 12.91 -9.34 13.44
N TRP A 138 11.72 -9.92 13.27
CA TRP A 138 11.53 -11.37 13.36
C TRP A 138 12.35 -12.11 12.30
N VAL A 139 12.48 -11.51 11.10
CA VAL A 139 13.29 -12.04 10.00
C VAL A 139 14.78 -12.08 10.35
N LEU A 140 15.21 -11.25 11.30
CA LEU A 140 16.57 -11.20 11.84
C LEU A 140 16.67 -11.95 13.18
N LYS A 141 15.73 -12.85 13.48
CA LYS A 141 15.71 -13.66 14.71
C LYS A 141 15.77 -12.82 15.99
N GLY A 142 15.18 -11.63 15.97
CA GLY A 142 15.13 -10.71 17.11
C GLY A 142 16.23 -9.65 17.11
N ASP A 143 17.19 -9.69 16.17
CA ASP A 143 18.14 -8.60 15.98
C ASP A 143 17.47 -7.38 15.33
N THR A 144 18.18 -6.25 15.38
CA THR A 144 17.72 -4.96 14.84
C THR A 144 18.65 -4.50 13.71
N VAL A 145 18.13 -3.64 12.84
CA VAL A 145 18.95 -2.90 11.88
C VAL A 145 19.19 -1.47 12.37
N LEU A 146 20.23 -0.83 11.85
CA LEU A 146 20.38 0.61 12.00
C LEU A 146 19.38 1.30 11.07
N TYR A 147 18.36 1.91 11.67
CA TYR A 147 17.40 2.75 10.98
C TYR A 147 17.96 4.17 10.78
N ALA A 148 17.42 4.91 9.81
CA ALA A 148 17.80 6.31 9.60
C ALA A 148 17.48 7.15 10.85
N SER A 149 18.31 8.16 11.14
CA SER A 149 17.98 9.14 12.17
C SER A 149 16.76 9.95 11.75
N PHE A 150 15.86 10.29 12.67
CA PHE A 150 14.57 10.89 12.32
C PHE A 150 14.71 12.21 11.54
N ASP A 151 15.74 12.99 11.88
CA ASP A 151 16.10 14.27 11.26
C ASP A 151 16.69 14.10 9.85
N SER A 152 17.17 12.91 9.50
CA SER A 152 17.73 12.61 8.18
C SER A 152 16.75 11.92 7.22
N ILE A 153 15.60 11.41 7.71
CA ILE A 153 14.69 10.56 6.92
C ILE A 153 14.35 11.16 5.55
N ARG A 154 13.96 12.44 5.51
CA ARG A 154 13.57 13.10 4.24
C ARG A 154 14.73 13.13 3.25
N ALA A 155 15.90 13.57 3.71
CA ALA A 155 17.10 13.64 2.88
C ALA A 155 17.53 12.25 2.38
N THR A 156 17.42 11.21 3.22
CA THR A 156 17.75 9.84 2.82
C THR A 156 16.76 9.28 1.80
N LEU A 157 15.45 9.50 1.97
CA LEU A 157 14.45 9.13 0.96
C LEU A 157 14.69 9.85 -0.37
N ASP A 158 14.92 11.17 -0.33
CA ASP A 158 15.16 11.97 -1.53
C ASP A 158 16.41 11.48 -2.28
N TYR A 159 17.47 11.13 -1.55
CA TYR A 159 18.68 10.55 -2.11
C TYR A 159 18.40 9.19 -2.78
N ASP A 160 17.81 8.24 -2.06
CA ASP A 160 17.59 6.87 -2.57
C ASP A 160 16.64 6.85 -3.78
N PHE A 161 15.56 7.63 -3.73
CA PHE A 161 14.65 7.78 -4.88
C PHE A 161 15.35 8.45 -6.07
N SER A 162 16.24 9.41 -5.83
CA SER A 162 17.01 10.03 -6.91
C SER A 162 18.01 9.06 -7.53
N GLN A 163 18.63 8.18 -6.73
CA GLN A 163 19.51 7.13 -7.24
C GLN A 163 18.75 6.15 -8.12
N GLU A 164 17.61 5.63 -7.65
CA GLU A 164 16.74 4.72 -8.40
C GLU A 164 16.24 5.36 -9.70
N LYS A 165 15.77 6.61 -9.65
CA LYS A 165 15.28 7.35 -10.83
C LYS A 165 16.36 7.51 -11.93
N ASN A 166 17.61 7.65 -11.52
CA ASN A 166 18.75 7.79 -12.44
C ASN A 166 19.34 6.44 -12.88
N PHE A 167 18.89 5.33 -12.30
CA PHE A 167 19.36 4.01 -12.65
C PHE A 167 18.68 3.50 -13.93
N SER A 168 19.47 2.87 -14.81
CA SER A 168 18.97 2.28 -16.05
C SER A 168 18.99 0.76 -15.96
N TYR A 169 17.80 0.16 -16.02
CA TYR A 169 17.65 -1.30 -16.14
C TYR A 169 17.99 -1.84 -17.54
N LYS A 170 18.19 -0.96 -18.53
CA LYS A 170 18.46 -1.36 -19.93
C LYS A 170 19.74 -2.19 -20.02
N GLY A 171 19.63 -3.37 -20.62
CA GLY A 171 20.77 -4.26 -20.88
C GLY A 171 21.19 -5.13 -19.70
N LEU A 172 20.53 -5.01 -18.54
CA LEU A 172 20.75 -5.91 -17.41
C LEU A 172 20.08 -7.27 -17.65
N ASN A 173 20.68 -8.32 -17.11
CA ASN A 173 19.98 -9.59 -16.97
C ASN A 173 19.02 -9.56 -15.77
N ILE A 174 18.13 -10.56 -15.69
CA ILE A 174 17.12 -10.63 -14.65
C ILE A 174 17.71 -10.69 -13.23
N HIS A 175 18.87 -11.33 -13.03
CA HIS A 175 19.51 -11.40 -11.71
C HIS A 175 20.11 -10.07 -11.28
N GLU A 176 20.68 -9.31 -12.20
CA GLU A 176 21.19 -7.96 -11.94
C GLU A 176 20.05 -7.00 -11.61
N ALA A 177 18.97 -7.05 -12.39
CA ALA A 177 17.77 -6.26 -12.14
C ALA A 177 17.17 -6.58 -10.76
N ILE A 178 16.98 -7.86 -10.43
CA ILE A 178 16.48 -8.29 -9.12
C ILE A 178 17.40 -7.81 -7.99
N ARG A 179 18.73 -7.92 -8.16
CA ARG A 179 19.68 -7.49 -7.13
C ARG A 179 19.62 -6.00 -6.86
N HIS A 180 19.58 -5.18 -7.91
CA HIS A 180 19.46 -3.72 -7.76
C HIS A 180 18.15 -3.36 -7.08
N PHE A 181 17.05 -3.91 -7.60
CA PHE A 181 15.71 -3.65 -7.10
C PHE A 181 15.51 -4.10 -5.64
N ALA A 182 16.06 -5.26 -5.27
CA ALA A 182 16.03 -5.74 -3.89
C ALA A 182 16.78 -4.78 -2.95
N LYS A 183 17.90 -4.21 -3.41
CA LYS A 183 18.66 -3.20 -2.65
C LYS A 183 17.88 -1.89 -2.49
N PHE A 184 17.23 -1.41 -3.55
CA PHE A 184 16.35 -0.23 -3.45
C PHE A 184 15.20 -0.48 -2.46
N THR A 185 14.50 -1.62 -2.62
CA THR A 185 13.38 -2.01 -1.75
C THR A 185 13.80 -2.11 -0.29
N SER A 186 14.92 -2.76 0.01
CA SER A 186 15.42 -2.90 1.37
C SER A 186 15.93 -1.56 1.93
N GLY A 187 16.49 -0.69 1.10
CA GLY A 187 16.89 0.67 1.48
C GLY A 187 15.71 1.49 1.98
N ILE A 188 14.60 1.55 1.22
CA ILE A 188 13.38 2.25 1.64
C ILE A 188 12.83 1.68 2.96
N TRP A 189 12.79 0.35 3.08
CA TRP A 189 12.32 -0.31 4.29
C TRP A 189 13.23 -0.01 5.51
N GLN A 190 14.55 0.02 5.31
CA GLN A 190 15.53 0.31 6.36
C GLN A 190 15.50 1.78 6.81
N ILE A 191 15.16 2.74 5.93
CA ILE A 191 14.94 4.13 6.34
C ILE A 191 13.82 4.19 7.40
N HIS A 192 12.80 3.33 7.24
CA HIS A 192 11.68 3.16 8.18
C HIS A 192 11.02 4.50 8.55
N PRO A 193 10.48 5.23 7.55
CA PRO A 193 10.09 6.62 7.71
C PRO A 193 8.90 6.84 8.67
N PHE A 194 8.10 5.82 8.95
CA PHE A 194 6.89 5.94 9.77
C PHE A 194 7.04 5.25 11.12
N GLY A 195 6.21 5.59 12.10
CA GLY A 195 6.19 4.93 13.40
C GLY A 195 5.75 3.45 13.34
N GLU A 196 4.84 3.14 12.41
CA GLU A 196 4.31 1.80 12.12
C GLU A 196 3.87 1.75 10.65
N GLY A 197 3.52 0.58 10.12
CA GLY A 197 2.96 0.48 8.76
C GLY A 197 3.99 0.55 7.63
N ASN A 198 5.30 0.52 7.95
CA ASN A 198 6.39 0.60 6.97
C ASN A 198 6.38 -0.57 5.98
N THR A 199 6.22 -1.80 6.45
CA THR A 199 6.20 -3.00 5.58
C THR A 199 5.07 -2.94 4.56
N ARG A 200 3.83 -2.72 5.03
CA ARG A 200 2.64 -2.61 4.18
C ARG A 200 2.73 -1.45 3.19
N SER A 201 3.17 -0.27 3.63
CA SER A 201 3.32 0.90 2.76
C SER A 201 4.40 0.70 1.71
N THR A 202 5.55 0.16 2.09
CA THR A 202 6.67 -0.13 1.18
C THR A 202 6.25 -1.19 0.15
N ALA A 203 5.62 -2.28 0.58
CA ALA A 203 5.17 -3.32 -0.35
C ALA A 203 4.19 -2.78 -1.39
N VAL A 204 3.18 -1.99 -0.98
CA VAL A 204 2.23 -1.38 -1.93
C VAL A 204 2.92 -0.42 -2.88
N PHE A 205 3.82 0.45 -2.38
CA PHE A 205 4.60 1.36 -3.21
C PHE A 205 5.40 0.59 -4.27
N ILE A 206 6.11 -0.45 -3.85
CA ILE A 206 6.99 -1.26 -4.70
C ILE A 206 6.19 -2.05 -5.76
N ILE A 207 5.03 -2.62 -5.39
CA ILE A 207 4.15 -3.29 -6.36
C ILE A 207 3.62 -2.30 -7.39
N LYS A 208 3.25 -1.08 -6.97
CA LYS A 208 2.78 -0.05 -7.92
C LYS A 208 3.91 0.44 -8.82
N TYR A 209 5.11 0.60 -8.28
CA TYR A 209 6.31 0.96 -9.06
C TYR A 209 6.63 -0.08 -10.13
N LEU A 210 6.59 -1.38 -9.81
CA LEU A 210 6.85 -2.43 -10.81
C LEU A 210 5.80 -2.53 -11.93
N LYS A 211 4.64 -1.91 -11.76
CA LYS A 211 3.56 -1.87 -12.76
C LYS A 211 3.67 -0.65 -13.69
N THR A 212 4.66 0.23 -13.51
CA THR A 212 4.87 1.41 -14.38
C THR A 212 5.67 1.11 -15.62
#